data_AF-A0A0D9P8D6-F1
#
_entry.id   AF-A0A0D9P8D6-F1
#
_cell.length_a   1.000
_cell.length_b   1.000
_cell.length_c   1.000
_cell.angle_alpha   90.00
_cell.angle_beta   90.00
_cell.angle_gamma   90.00
#
_symmetry.space_group_name_H-M   'P 1'
#
loop_
_entity.id
_entity.type
_entity.pdbx_description
1 polymer ?
#
loop_
_entity_poly.entity_id
_entity_poly.type
_entity_poly.pdbx_seq_one_letter_code
_entity_poly.pdbx_strand_id
1 'polypeptide(L)'
;MGGKETNFAFQHKARWDNNFNQITLFDKSHDGGALEIAHPRGIRLRVDQLFMTGKLITEYKNPTHVPAASQGSMQNLPNGHVLVGYGFSGVFTEFTRDGKVLCETHFGPQS
;
A
#
# COMPACT_ATOMS: atom_id res chain seq x y z
N MET A 1 -10.08 18.05 -2.66
CA MET A 1 -9.19 17.54 -3.73
C MET A 1 -7.78 17.53 -3.19
N GLY A 2 -7.13 16.36 -3.16
CA GLY A 2 -5.73 16.18 -2.77
C GLY A 2 -4.97 15.47 -3.89
N GLY A 3 -3.64 15.60 -3.92
CA GLY A 3 -2.79 14.88 -4.86
C GLY A 3 -2.62 13.41 -4.46
N LYS A 4 -2.01 12.59 -5.32
CA LYS A 4 -1.90 11.13 -5.08
C LYS A 4 -1.14 10.79 -3.80
N GLU A 5 -0.20 11.64 -3.43
CA GLU A 5 0.61 11.63 -2.22
C GLU A 5 -0.14 12.01 -0.93
N THR A 6 -1.24 12.78 -1.03
CA THR A 6 -2.02 13.24 0.13
C THR A 6 -3.41 12.61 0.21
N ASN A 7 -3.86 11.91 -0.83
CA ASN A 7 -5.15 11.22 -0.86
C ASN A 7 -5.00 9.75 -0.41
N PHE A 8 -4.82 9.54 0.88
CA PHE A 8 -4.86 8.23 1.53
C PHE A 8 -5.72 8.31 2.80
N ALA A 9 -6.30 7.20 3.23
CA ALA A 9 -7.17 7.17 4.40
C ALA A 9 -7.10 5.82 5.13
N PHE A 10 -7.31 5.86 6.45
CA PHE A 10 -7.33 4.67 7.31
C PHE A 10 -6.08 3.80 7.14
N GLN A 11 -4.93 4.46 7.08
CA GLN A 11 -3.65 3.82 6.80
C GLN A 11 -3.18 2.89 7.92
N HIS A 12 -2.44 1.86 7.53
CA HIS A 12 -1.82 0.91 8.44
C HIS A 12 -0.33 0.77 8.15
N LYS A 13 0.41 0.36 9.19
CA LYS A 13 1.83 -0.03 9.11
C LYS A 13 2.74 1.01 8.44
N ALA A 14 2.58 2.29 8.81
CA ALA A 14 3.54 3.31 8.44
C ALA A 14 4.92 3.01 9.04
N ARG A 15 5.96 3.04 8.22
CA ARG A 15 7.35 2.80 8.62
C ARG A 15 8.29 3.77 7.90
N TRP A 16 9.32 4.21 8.62
CA TRP A 16 10.44 4.93 8.01
C TRP A 16 11.28 3.97 7.16
N ASP A 17 11.81 4.50 6.06
CA ASP A 17 12.70 3.82 5.14
C ASP A 17 13.76 4.80 4.62
N ASN A 18 14.83 4.28 4.02
CA ASN A 18 15.88 5.04 3.34
C ASN A 18 16.42 6.20 4.21
N ASN A 19 16.92 5.85 5.41
CA ASN A 19 17.47 6.77 6.40
C ASN A 19 16.51 7.93 6.75
N PHE A 20 15.26 7.60 7.08
CA PHE A 20 14.22 8.57 7.48
C PHE A 20 13.81 9.60 6.42
N ASN A 21 14.20 9.37 5.15
CA ASN A 21 13.79 10.23 4.02
C ASN A 21 12.56 9.70 3.26
N GLN A 22 12.13 8.48 3.57
CA GLN A 22 10.95 7.87 2.97
C GLN A 22 10.03 7.27 4.03
N ILE A 23 8.73 7.27 3.73
CA ILE A 23 7.72 6.55 4.50
C ILE A 23 7.08 5.52 3.57
N THR A 24 6.98 4.29 4.04
CA THR A 24 6.13 3.25 3.44
C THR A 24 4.87 3.11 4.28
N LEU A 25 3.71 2.96 3.66
CA LEU A 25 2.45 2.70 4.37
C LEU A 25 1.50 1.87 3.52
N PHE A 26 0.55 1.22 4.17
CA PHE A 26 -0.62 0.65 3.53
C PHE A 26 -1.77 1.64 3.63
N ASP A 27 -2.31 2.05 2.49
CA ASP A 27 -3.49 2.90 2.38
C ASP A 27 -4.71 1.99 2.17
N LYS A 28 -5.57 1.89 3.18
CA LYS A 28 -6.82 1.13 3.09
C LYS A 28 -7.84 1.83 2.20
N SER A 29 -7.69 3.14 1.99
CA SER A 29 -8.55 4.03 1.19
C SER A 29 -10.00 4.17 1.68
N HIS A 30 -10.37 3.53 2.80
CA HIS A 30 -11.78 3.42 3.21
C HIS A 30 -11.98 3.14 4.69
N ASP A 31 -13.10 3.61 5.23
CA ASP A 31 -13.45 3.57 6.67
C ASP A 31 -14.16 2.29 7.12
N GLY A 32 -14.75 1.53 6.19
CA GLY A 32 -15.54 0.33 6.51
C GLY A 32 -16.97 0.30 5.94
N GLY A 33 -17.38 1.29 5.15
CA GLY A 33 -18.60 1.23 4.32
C GLY A 33 -18.51 0.28 3.11
N ALA A 34 -19.05 0.67 1.95
CA ALA A 34 -19.01 -0.15 0.73
C ALA A 34 -17.57 -0.49 0.26
N LEU A 35 -17.16 -1.75 0.37
CA LEU A 35 -15.80 -2.20 0.02
C LEU A 35 -15.49 -2.14 -1.48
N GLU A 36 -16.52 -2.22 -2.31
CA GLU A 36 -16.47 -2.15 -3.78
C GLU A 36 -15.84 -0.85 -4.31
N ILE A 37 -15.94 0.26 -3.55
CA ILE A 37 -15.39 1.57 -3.94
C ILE A 37 -14.01 1.84 -3.33
N ALA A 38 -13.54 0.97 -2.44
CA ALA A 38 -12.22 1.09 -1.82
C ALA A 38 -11.15 0.61 -2.80
N HIS A 39 -10.03 1.33 -2.92
CA HIS A 39 -8.88 0.92 -3.72
C HIS A 39 -7.61 0.81 -2.85
N PRO A 40 -7.50 -0.24 -2.01
CA PRO A 40 -6.37 -0.39 -1.12
C PRO A 40 -5.05 -0.51 -1.89
N ARG A 41 -4.00 0.08 -1.35
CA ARG A 41 -2.69 0.15 -2.01
C ARG A 41 -1.54 0.27 -1.02
N GLY A 42 -0.38 -0.27 -1.39
CA GLY A 42 0.88 0.13 -0.77
C GLY A 42 1.34 1.47 -1.32
N ILE A 43 1.96 2.31 -0.50
CA ILE A 43 2.51 3.61 -0.93
C ILE A 43 3.92 3.78 -0.40
N ARG A 44 4.83 4.25 -1.27
CA ARG A 44 6.13 4.82 -0.88
C ARG A 44 6.15 6.31 -1.15
N LEU A 45 6.40 7.08 -0.10
CA LEU A 45 6.49 8.53 -0.14
C LEU A 45 7.92 8.96 0.18
N ARG A 46 8.44 9.93 -0.55
CA ARG A 46 9.55 10.77 -0.09
C ARG A 46 8.97 11.87 0.77
N VAL A 47 9.63 12.16 1.88
CA VAL A 47 9.26 13.27 2.77
C VAL A 47 10.44 14.22 2.82
N ASP A 48 10.16 15.51 2.60
CA ASP A 48 11.09 16.59 2.86
C ASP A 48 10.61 17.34 4.10
N GLN A 49 11.37 17.18 5.20
CA GLN A 49 11.00 17.77 6.49
C GLN A 49 11.38 19.25 6.61
N LEU A 50 12.27 19.76 5.74
CA LEU A 50 12.65 21.17 5.74
C LEU A 50 11.56 22.00 5.04
N PHE A 51 11.11 21.53 3.88
CA PHE A 51 10.09 22.21 3.08
C PHE A 51 8.66 21.70 3.37
N MET A 52 8.51 20.71 4.25
CA MET A 52 7.23 20.10 4.62
C MET A 52 6.45 19.58 3.40
N THR A 53 7.15 18.91 2.48
CA THR A 53 6.55 18.35 1.26
C THR A 53 6.59 16.83 1.23
N GLY A 54 5.59 16.24 0.59
CA GLY A 54 5.54 14.82 0.28
C GLY A 54 5.59 14.60 -1.22
N LYS A 55 6.32 13.58 -1.68
CA LYS A 55 6.29 13.16 -3.08
C LYS A 55 6.05 11.67 -3.17
N LEU A 56 5.01 11.29 -3.91
CA LEU A 56 4.79 9.89 -4.26
C LEU A 56 5.94 9.35 -5.09
N ILE A 57 6.55 8.26 -4.62
CA ILE A 57 7.58 7.52 -5.36
C ILE A 57 6.92 6.39 -6.15
N THR A 58 6.10 5.56 -5.47
CA THR A 58 5.48 4.38 -6.08
C THR A 58 4.17 4.03 -5.37
N GLU A 59 3.18 3.59 -6.14
CA GLU A 59 1.94 2.97 -5.66
C GLU A 59 1.95 1.50 -6.03
N TYR A 60 1.48 0.65 -5.12
CA TYR A 60 1.39 -0.80 -5.30
C TYR A 60 -0.07 -1.20 -5.25
N LYS A 61 -0.69 -1.31 -6.43
CA LYS A 61 -2.10 -1.62 -6.60
C LYS A 61 -2.25 -3.03 -7.11
N ASN A 62 -3.14 -3.77 -6.47
CA ASN A 62 -3.51 -5.09 -6.94
C ASN A 62 -4.33 -4.98 -8.24
N PRO A 63 -4.07 -5.81 -9.26
CA PRO A 63 -4.74 -5.71 -10.57
C PRO A 63 -6.19 -6.24 -10.57
N THR A 64 -6.56 -7.09 -9.61
CA THR A 64 -7.88 -7.73 -9.48
C THR A 64 -8.79 -7.05 -8.46
N HIS A 65 -8.40 -5.88 -7.95
CA HIS A 65 -9.19 -5.08 -7.00
C HIS A 65 -9.54 -5.85 -5.72
N VAL A 66 -8.51 -6.18 -4.95
CA VAL A 66 -8.68 -6.83 -3.65
C VAL A 66 -9.11 -5.81 -2.58
N PRO A 67 -10.31 -5.93 -1.98
CA PRO A 67 -10.72 -5.06 -0.88
C PRO A 67 -9.91 -5.38 0.38
N ALA A 68 -9.80 -4.41 1.29
CA ALA A 68 -9.21 -4.60 2.61
C ALA A 68 -10.17 -4.01 3.65
N ALA A 69 -11.09 -4.84 4.16
CA ALA A 69 -12.12 -4.37 5.08
C ALA A 69 -11.55 -3.86 6.42
N SER A 70 -10.39 -4.38 6.82
CA SER A 70 -9.70 -3.96 8.03
C SER A 70 -8.21 -4.30 7.92
N GLN A 71 -7.37 -3.49 8.57
CA GLN A 71 -5.92 -3.70 8.63
C GLN A 71 -5.28 -3.74 7.22
N GLY A 72 -4.12 -4.37 7.13
CA GLY A 72 -3.31 -4.46 5.93
C GLY A 72 -1.87 -4.05 6.21
N SER A 73 -1.00 -4.34 5.26
CA SER A 73 0.43 -4.12 5.46
C SER A 73 1.14 -3.89 4.14
N MET A 74 2.24 -3.15 4.23
CA MET A 74 3.23 -3.01 3.18
C MET A 74 4.61 -3.26 3.80
N GLN A 75 5.47 -3.99 3.09
CA GLN A 75 6.82 -4.32 3.53
C GLN A 75 7.77 -4.31 2.35
N ASN A 76 8.89 -3.61 2.47
CA ASN A 76 10.04 -3.83 1.60
C ASN A 76 10.75 -5.12 2.01
N LEU A 77 11.12 -5.95 1.05
CA LEU A 77 11.81 -7.21 1.26
C LEU A 77 13.32 -7.05 1.01
N PRO A 78 14.18 -7.89 1.64
CA PRO A 78 15.63 -7.80 1.46
C PRO A 78 16.11 -7.99 0.02
N ASN A 79 15.35 -8.70 -0.81
CA ASN A 79 15.62 -8.89 -2.25
C ASN A 79 15.25 -7.66 -3.11
N GLY A 80 14.74 -6.59 -2.50
CA GLY A 80 14.34 -5.36 -3.19
C GLY A 80 12.90 -5.36 -3.70
N HIS A 81 12.16 -6.45 -3.53
CA HIS A 81 10.72 -6.50 -3.83
C HIS A 81 9.92 -5.82 -2.73
N VAL A 82 8.62 -5.66 -2.95
CA VAL A 82 7.69 -5.25 -1.89
C VAL A 82 6.50 -6.19 -1.81
N LEU A 83 6.11 -6.50 -0.58
CA LEU A 83 4.96 -7.34 -0.28
C LEU A 83 3.85 -6.47 0.29
N VAL A 84 2.68 -6.54 -0.32
CA VAL A 84 1.46 -5.89 0.16
C VAL A 84 0.48 -6.96 0.62
N GLY A 85 0.06 -6.90 1.88
CA GLY A 85 -0.96 -7.78 2.44
C GLY A 85 -2.27 -7.02 2.64
N TYR A 86 -3.36 -7.59 2.11
CA TYR A 86 -4.70 -7.05 2.19
C TYR A 86 -5.41 -7.70 3.38
N GLY A 87 -5.50 -6.94 4.49
CA GLY A 87 -6.10 -7.43 5.72
C GLY A 87 -7.57 -7.82 5.52
N PHE A 88 -8.06 -8.74 6.35
CA PHE A 88 -9.37 -9.42 6.24
C PHE A 88 -9.50 -10.38 5.04
N SER A 89 -8.96 -10.04 3.86
CA SER A 89 -9.19 -10.81 2.63
C SER A 89 -8.29 -12.03 2.45
N GLY A 90 -7.25 -12.19 3.27
CA GLY A 90 -6.33 -13.34 3.14
C GLY A 90 -5.51 -13.34 1.84
N VAL A 91 -5.38 -12.18 1.19
CA VAL A 91 -4.63 -12.01 -0.05
C VAL A 91 -3.37 -11.21 0.20
N PHE A 92 -2.29 -11.57 -0.49
CA PHE A 92 -1.11 -10.74 -0.58
C PHE A 92 -0.55 -10.73 -2.00
N THR A 93 0.11 -9.63 -2.35
CA THR A 93 0.70 -9.44 -3.67
C THR A 93 2.15 -8.98 -3.50
N GLU A 94 3.05 -9.67 -4.19
CA GLU A 94 4.45 -9.28 -4.31
C GLU A 94 4.64 -8.45 -5.58
N PHE A 95 5.41 -7.38 -5.45
CA PHE A 95 5.70 -6.44 -6.51
C PHE A 95 7.21 -6.25 -6.65
N THR A 96 7.64 -5.91 -7.86
CA THR A 96 8.93 -5.26 -8.06
C THR A 96 8.96 -3.92 -7.35
N ARG A 97 10.17 -3.35 -7.14
CA ARG A 97 10.31 -2.07 -6.44
C ARG A 97 9.60 -0.90 -7.12
N ASP A 98 9.42 -0.95 -8.43
CA ASP A 98 8.74 0.04 -9.27
C ASP A 98 7.22 -0.21 -9.43
N GLY A 99 6.69 -1.27 -8.80
CA GLY A 99 5.25 -1.48 -8.69
C GLY A 99 4.65 -2.45 -9.71
N LYS A 100 5.47 -3.21 -10.45
CA LYS A 100 4.98 -4.29 -11.31
C LYS A 100 4.63 -5.50 -10.46
N VAL A 101 3.47 -6.09 -10.68
CA VAL A 101 3.04 -7.33 -10.02
C VAL A 101 3.97 -8.47 -10.42
N LEU A 102 4.45 -9.21 -9.43
CA LEU A 102 5.22 -10.44 -9.60
C LEU A 102 4.39 -11.67 -9.31
N CYS A 103 3.68 -11.67 -8.18
CA CYS A 103 2.85 -12.79 -7.75
C CYS A 103 1.70 -12.29 -6.88
N GLU A 104 0.51 -12.86 -7.06
CA GLU A 104 -0.63 -12.69 -6.18
C GLU A 104 -0.97 -14.04 -5.56
N THR A 105 -1.17 -14.07 -4.25
CA THR A 105 -1.45 -15.30 -3.50
C THR A 105 -2.68 -15.11 -2.65
N HIS A 106 -3.57 -16.10 -2.72
CA HIS A 106 -4.81 -16.17 -1.95
C HIS A 106 -4.70 -17.30 -0.95
N PHE A 107 -4.89 -16.99 0.33
CA PHE A 107 -4.99 -17.99 1.39
C PHE A 107 -6.47 -18.31 1.64
N GLY A 108 -7.09 -18.97 0.67
CA GLY A 108 -8.52 -19.30 0.63
C GLY A 108 -9.02 -19.45 -0.82
N PRO A 109 -10.19 -20.07 -1.05
CA PRO A 109 -10.80 -20.10 -2.37
C PRO A 109 -11.17 -18.69 -2.83
N GLN A 110 -10.98 -18.42 -4.13
CA GLN A 110 -11.36 -17.17 -4.78
C GLN A 110 -12.88 -17.12 -5.11
N SER A 111 -13.70 -17.78 -4.29
CA SER A 111 -15.16 -17.93 -4.46
C SER A 111 -15.81 -18.44 -3.19
#